data_AF-A0AAU9N5X2-F1
#
_entry.id   AF-A0AAU9N5X2-F1
#
_cell.length_a   1.000
_cell.length_b   1.000
_cell.length_c   1.000
_cell.angle_alpha   90.00
_cell.angle_beta   90.00
_cell.angle_gamma   90.00
#
_symmetry.space_group_name_H-M   'P 1'
#
loop_
_entity.id
_entity.type
_entity.pdbx_description
1 polymer ?
#
loop_
_entity_poly.entity_id
_entity_poly.type
_entity_poly.pdbx_seq_one_letter_code
_entity_poly.pdbx_strand_id
1 'polypeptide(L)'
;MKDALSRLEHHDIENVASKVFKTSYDNLQDDETKSTFLLCGLFPEDFNIPIEELVRYGWGLKLFKKVYTIREARTRLNTCIERLIHTNLLLESVDVRWVKMHDLVRAFVLGMYSEVEHASIVNHGNTQEWHVDDTDDSYKRLSLTCKSMSEFPRDLKFPNLMILKLMHGDKFLRFP
;
A
#
# COMPACT_ATOMS: atom_id res chain seq x y z
N MET A 1 16.96 31.55 -9.83
CA MET A 1 15.85 31.69 -10.82
C MET A 1 15.50 30.36 -11.48
N LYS A 2 16.47 29.59 -12.01
CA LYS A 2 16.25 28.21 -12.52
C LYS A 2 15.53 27.28 -11.52
N ASP A 3 15.88 27.41 -10.25
CA ASP A 3 15.37 26.55 -9.16
C ASP A 3 13.94 26.90 -8.71
N ALA A 4 13.50 28.14 -8.90
CA ALA A 4 12.11 28.53 -8.61
C ALA A 4 11.18 28.14 -9.75
N LEU A 5 11.67 28.21 -10.99
CA LEU A 5 10.94 27.80 -12.19
C LEU A 5 10.72 26.29 -12.23
N SER A 6 11.76 25.49 -11.93
CA SER A 6 11.66 24.02 -11.86
C SER A 6 10.67 23.55 -10.80
N ARG A 7 10.63 24.24 -9.65
CA ARG A 7 9.66 23.97 -8.56
C ARG A 7 8.23 24.34 -8.93
N LEU A 8 8.02 25.44 -9.65
CA LEU A 8 6.70 25.82 -10.17
C LEU A 8 6.22 24.83 -11.23
N GLU A 9 7.08 24.43 -12.16
CA GLU A 9 6.77 23.44 -13.19
C GLU A 9 6.45 22.06 -12.60
N HIS A 10 7.22 21.60 -11.60
CA HIS A 10 6.92 20.33 -10.91
C HIS A 10 5.61 20.39 -10.14
N HIS A 11 5.35 21.48 -9.42
CA HIS A 11 4.11 21.66 -8.67
C HIS A 11 2.87 21.70 -9.58
N ASP A 12 2.96 22.34 -10.74
CA ASP A 12 1.86 22.37 -11.71
C ASP A 12 1.62 21.00 -12.37
N ILE A 13 2.68 20.24 -12.65
CA ILE A 13 2.57 18.87 -13.18
C ILE A 13 1.92 17.94 -12.14
N GLU A 14 2.35 17.97 -10.89
CA GLU A 14 1.75 17.16 -9.81
C GLU A 14 0.26 17.49 -9.61
N ASN A 15 -0.11 18.78 -9.66
CA ASN A 15 -1.49 19.20 -9.50
C ASN A 15 -2.38 18.75 -10.69
N VAL A 16 -1.89 18.90 -11.92
CA VAL A 16 -2.59 18.40 -13.12
C VAL A 16 -2.70 16.87 -13.08
N ALA A 17 -1.62 16.17 -12.76
CA ALA A 17 -1.61 14.72 -12.65
C ALA A 17 -2.60 14.23 -11.58
N SER A 18 -2.60 14.87 -10.40
CA SER A 18 -3.54 14.56 -9.32
C SER A 18 -5.00 14.70 -9.76
N LYS A 19 -5.35 15.74 -10.52
CA LYS A 19 -6.71 15.92 -11.05
C LYS A 19 -7.09 14.85 -12.08
N VAL A 20 -6.15 14.44 -12.93
CA VAL A 20 -6.36 13.35 -13.90
C VAL A 20 -6.58 12.02 -13.16
N PHE A 21 -5.72 11.69 -12.21
CA PHE A 21 -5.86 10.45 -11.42
C PHE A 21 -7.14 10.45 -10.60
N LYS A 22 -7.53 11.58 -10.02
CA LYS A 22 -8.82 11.73 -9.34
C LYS A 22 -9.99 11.41 -10.28
N THR A 23 -9.96 11.94 -11.49
CA THR A 23 -11.00 11.68 -12.50
C THR A 23 -11.05 10.19 -12.88
N SER A 24 -9.89 9.57 -13.14
CA SER A 24 -9.80 8.14 -13.42
C SER A 24 -10.31 7.28 -12.25
N TYR A 25 -9.95 7.64 -11.02
CA TYR A 25 -10.40 6.96 -9.80
C TYR A 25 -11.90 7.10 -9.57
N ASP A 26 -12.45 8.30 -9.73
CA ASP A 26 -13.87 8.57 -9.54
C ASP A 26 -14.72 7.80 -10.57
N ASN A 27 -14.18 7.61 -11.78
CA ASN A 27 -14.80 6.83 -12.85
C ASN A 27 -14.78 5.31 -12.62
N LEU A 28 -14.03 4.78 -11.64
CA LEU A 28 -14.11 3.37 -11.28
C LEU A 28 -15.52 3.07 -10.73
N GLN A 29 -16.22 2.13 -11.38
CA GLN A 29 -17.64 1.89 -11.12
C GLN A 29 -17.91 0.97 -9.92
N ASP A 30 -16.89 0.27 -9.41
CA ASP A 30 -17.06 -0.72 -8.33
C ASP A 30 -16.08 -0.55 -7.17
N ASP A 31 -16.60 -0.79 -5.96
CA ASP A 31 -15.85 -0.67 -4.70
C ASP A 31 -14.67 -1.63 -4.60
N GLU A 32 -14.76 -2.81 -5.22
CA GLU A 32 -13.70 -3.82 -5.18
C GLU A 32 -12.46 -3.32 -5.93
N THR A 33 -12.65 -2.71 -7.09
CA THR A 33 -11.59 -2.12 -7.91
C THR A 33 -10.99 -0.89 -7.23
N LYS A 34 -11.82 -0.01 -6.64
CA LYS A 34 -11.33 1.12 -5.83
C LYS A 34 -10.50 0.66 -4.64
N SER A 35 -10.97 -0.36 -3.92
CA SER A 35 -10.25 -0.92 -2.77
C SER A 35 -8.95 -1.61 -3.19
N THR A 36 -8.95 -2.30 -4.33
CA THR A 36 -7.75 -2.92 -4.93
C THR A 36 -6.71 -1.86 -5.30
N PHE A 37 -7.14 -0.74 -5.89
CA PHE A 37 -6.26 0.37 -6.21
C PHE A 37 -5.58 0.95 -4.96
N LEU A 38 -6.38 1.24 -3.93
CA LEU A 38 -5.89 1.71 -2.64
C LEU A 38 -4.90 0.74 -2.00
N LEU A 39 -5.17 -0.56 -2.09
CA LEU A 39 -4.29 -1.62 -1.59
C LEU A 39 -2.93 -1.66 -2.32
N CYS A 40 -2.88 -1.36 -3.62
CA CYS A 40 -1.64 -1.30 -4.37
C CYS A 40 -0.70 -0.17 -3.89
N GLY A 41 -1.26 0.91 -3.34
CA GLY A 41 -0.46 2.02 -2.78
C GLY A 41 0.37 1.67 -1.55
N LEU A 42 0.16 0.48 -0.95
CA LEU A 42 0.97 -0.01 0.19
C LEU A 42 2.37 -0.48 -0.20
N PHE A 43 2.61 -0.66 -1.49
CA PHE A 43 3.90 -1.13 -1.97
C PHE A 43 4.84 0.06 -2.20
N PRO A 44 6.16 -0.15 -2.13
CA PRO A 44 7.13 0.92 -2.35
C PRO A 44 7.05 1.53 -3.76
N GLU A 45 7.66 2.69 -3.90
CA GLU A 45 7.96 3.33 -5.18
C GLU A 45 8.69 2.35 -6.13
N ASP A 46 8.38 2.41 -7.42
CA ASP A 46 8.98 1.57 -8.47
C ASP A 46 8.91 0.03 -8.29
N PHE A 47 8.14 -0.46 -7.32
CA PHE A 47 8.09 -1.88 -6.95
C PHE A 47 7.24 -2.71 -7.92
N ASN A 48 7.77 -3.87 -8.34
CA ASN A 48 6.97 -4.90 -9.03
C ASN A 48 6.09 -5.63 -8.00
N ILE A 49 4.82 -5.24 -7.90
CA ILE A 49 3.88 -5.74 -6.91
C ILE A 49 3.47 -7.17 -7.27
N PRO A 50 3.73 -8.17 -6.41
CA PRO A 50 3.26 -9.53 -6.66
C PRO A 50 1.75 -9.62 -6.55
N ILE A 51 1.09 -10.09 -7.61
CA ILE A 51 -0.35 -10.29 -7.64
C ILE A 51 -0.77 -11.24 -6.50
N GLU A 52 -0.01 -12.30 -6.24
CA GLU A 52 -0.29 -13.22 -5.13
C GLU A 52 -0.22 -12.57 -3.75
N GLU A 53 0.57 -11.51 -3.56
CA GLU A 53 0.58 -10.76 -2.30
C GLU A 53 -0.68 -9.91 -2.16
N LEU A 54 -1.12 -9.26 -3.25
CA LEU A 54 -2.40 -8.56 -3.31
C LEU A 54 -3.59 -9.51 -3.07
N VAL A 55 -3.55 -10.75 -3.59
CA VAL A 55 -4.60 -11.76 -3.34
C VAL A 55 -4.71 -12.04 -1.85
N ARG A 56 -3.57 -12.23 -1.15
CA ARG A 56 -3.56 -12.51 0.29
C ARG A 56 -4.14 -11.37 1.10
N TYR A 57 -3.73 -10.12 0.82
CA TYR A 57 -4.29 -8.96 1.51
C TYR A 57 -5.77 -8.78 1.18
N GLY A 58 -6.15 -8.78 -0.10
CA GLY A 58 -7.55 -8.60 -0.51
C GLY A 58 -8.48 -9.67 0.07
N TRP A 59 -8.02 -10.91 0.13
CA TRP A 59 -8.75 -12.01 0.77
C TRP A 59 -8.85 -11.83 2.28
N GLY A 60 -7.73 -11.56 2.97
CA GLY A 60 -7.71 -11.39 4.43
C GLY A 60 -8.53 -10.20 4.92
N LEU A 61 -8.54 -9.11 4.13
CA LEU A 61 -9.35 -7.91 4.37
C LEU A 61 -10.81 -8.06 3.96
N LYS A 62 -11.20 -9.21 3.36
CA LYS A 62 -12.54 -9.45 2.85
C LYS A 62 -13.01 -8.37 1.86
N LEU A 63 -12.11 -7.90 0.98
CA LEU A 63 -12.42 -6.86 -0.01
C LEU A 63 -13.47 -7.31 -1.02
N PHE A 64 -13.50 -8.60 -1.34
CA PHE A 64 -14.34 -9.15 -2.40
C PHE A 64 -15.67 -9.69 -1.83
N LYS A 65 -16.79 -9.15 -2.31
CA LYS A 65 -18.14 -9.50 -1.84
C LYS A 65 -18.54 -10.87 -2.39
N LYS A 66 -19.09 -11.73 -1.51
CA LYS A 66 -19.59 -13.08 -1.85
C LYS A 66 -18.51 -14.01 -2.44
N VAL A 67 -17.28 -13.90 -1.96
CA VAL A 67 -16.16 -14.78 -2.31
C VAL A 67 -15.86 -15.67 -1.11
N TYR A 68 -15.74 -16.98 -1.33
CA TYR A 68 -15.59 -17.98 -0.27
C TYR A 68 -14.28 -18.78 -0.37
N THR A 69 -13.54 -18.62 -1.47
CA THR A 69 -12.23 -19.25 -1.65
C THR A 69 -11.17 -18.27 -2.12
N ILE A 70 -9.91 -18.53 -1.77
CA ILE A 70 -8.76 -17.76 -2.27
C ILE A 70 -8.64 -17.81 -3.80
N ARG A 71 -9.14 -18.87 -4.44
CA ARG A 71 -9.16 -18.98 -5.90
C ARG A 71 -10.15 -17.99 -6.51
N GLU A 72 -11.35 -17.89 -5.96
CA GLU A 72 -12.33 -16.88 -6.40
C GLU A 72 -11.83 -15.46 -6.11
N ALA A 73 -11.14 -15.25 -4.98
CA ALA A 73 -10.52 -13.97 -4.63
C ALA A 73 -9.48 -13.55 -5.66
N ARG A 74 -8.64 -14.48 -6.10
CA ARG A 74 -7.67 -14.28 -7.18
C ARG A 74 -8.36 -13.89 -8.49
N THR A 75 -9.42 -14.58 -8.86
CA THR A 75 -10.20 -14.22 -10.06
C THR A 75 -10.75 -12.80 -9.97
N ARG A 76 -11.36 -12.43 -8.82
CA ARG A 76 -11.89 -11.07 -8.62
C ARG A 76 -10.80 -10.01 -8.65
N LEU A 77 -9.68 -10.25 -7.97
CA LEU A 77 -8.54 -9.34 -7.98
C LEU A 77 -8.01 -9.13 -9.41
N ASN A 78 -7.84 -10.19 -10.19
CA ASN A 78 -7.35 -10.07 -11.56
C ASN A 78 -8.30 -9.22 -12.43
N THR A 79 -9.61 -9.39 -12.30
CA THR A 79 -10.58 -8.51 -12.98
C THR A 79 -10.45 -7.05 -12.53
N CYS A 80 -10.20 -6.79 -11.25
CA CYS A 80 -9.94 -5.43 -10.76
C CYS A 80 -8.64 -4.86 -11.37
N ILE A 81 -7.57 -5.66 -11.41
CA ILE A 81 -6.29 -5.28 -12.01
C ILE A 81 -6.43 -4.92 -13.49
N GLU A 82 -7.14 -5.75 -14.27
CA GLU A 82 -7.40 -5.49 -15.69
C GLU A 82 -8.10 -4.13 -15.90
N ARG A 83 -9.10 -3.82 -15.07
CA ARG A 83 -9.77 -2.50 -15.11
C ARG A 83 -8.82 -1.37 -14.75
N LEU A 84 -8.00 -1.54 -13.73
CA LEU A 84 -7.05 -0.52 -13.29
C LEU A 84 -6.00 -0.22 -14.38
N ILE A 85 -5.49 -1.26 -15.04
CA ILE A 85 -4.61 -1.12 -16.20
C ILE A 85 -5.31 -0.36 -17.32
N HIS A 86 -6.56 -0.72 -17.64
CA HIS A 86 -7.33 -0.03 -18.69
C HIS A 86 -7.56 1.46 -18.38
N THR A 87 -7.64 1.84 -17.09
CA THR A 87 -7.74 3.24 -16.65
C THR A 87 -6.40 3.95 -16.47
N ASN A 88 -5.27 3.31 -16.81
CA ASN A 88 -3.90 3.78 -16.60
C ASN A 88 -3.56 4.09 -15.12
N LEU A 89 -4.28 3.47 -14.18
CA LEU A 89 -4.00 3.56 -12.75
C LEU A 89 -3.01 2.49 -12.27
N LEU A 90 -2.82 1.45 -13.07
CA LEU A 90 -1.74 0.48 -12.94
C LEU A 90 -1.08 0.25 -14.30
N LEU A 91 0.15 -0.26 -14.27
CA LEU A 91 0.93 -0.66 -15.43
C LEU A 91 1.14 -2.18 -15.41
N GLU A 92 1.12 -2.78 -16.60
CA GLU A 92 1.58 -4.15 -16.78
C GLU A 92 3.08 -4.24 -16.47
N SER A 93 3.48 -5.32 -15.82
CA SER A 93 4.90 -5.66 -15.68
C SER A 93 5.33 -6.58 -16.83
N VAL A 94 6.64 -6.72 -17.01
CA VAL A 94 7.22 -7.67 -17.98
C VAL A 94 6.81 -9.11 -17.66
N ASP A 95 6.62 -9.41 -16.37
CA ASP A 95 6.11 -10.69 -15.88
C ASP A 95 4.64 -10.53 -15.49
N VAL A 96 3.76 -11.34 -16.09
CA VAL A 96 2.31 -11.35 -15.84
C VAL A 96 1.94 -11.65 -14.38
N ARG A 97 2.87 -12.15 -13.57
CA ARG A 97 2.66 -12.37 -12.13
C ARG A 97 2.69 -11.07 -11.33
N TRP A 98 3.13 -9.96 -11.93
CA TRP A 98 3.38 -8.69 -11.27
C TRP A 98 2.65 -7.54 -11.96
N VAL A 99 2.38 -6.48 -11.19
CA VAL A 99 1.88 -5.20 -11.69
C VAL A 99 2.72 -4.07 -11.12
N LYS A 100 2.67 -2.90 -11.75
CA LYS A 100 3.36 -1.70 -11.27
C LYS A 100 2.38 -0.56 -11.04
N MET A 101 2.67 0.25 -10.03
CA MET A 101 2.03 1.54 -9.81
C MET A 101 3.06 2.64 -10.02
N HIS A 102 2.74 3.62 -10.86
CA HIS A 102 3.62 4.76 -11.12
C HIS A 102 3.71 5.67 -9.88
N ASP A 103 4.83 6.31 -9.66
CA ASP A 103 5.12 7.04 -8.41
C ASP A 103 4.16 8.20 -8.18
N LEU A 104 3.83 8.96 -9.23
CA LEU A 104 2.78 9.99 -9.18
C LEU A 104 1.38 9.44 -8.85
N VAL A 105 1.02 8.25 -9.34
CA VAL A 105 -0.26 7.60 -9.01
C VAL A 105 -0.25 7.14 -7.56
N ARG A 106 0.89 6.61 -7.11
CA ARG A 106 1.11 6.22 -5.71
C ARG A 106 1.03 7.43 -4.78
N ALA A 107 1.63 8.57 -5.14
CA ALA A 107 1.53 9.82 -4.40
C ALA A 107 0.07 10.29 -4.28
N PHE A 108 -0.71 10.17 -5.36
CA PHE A 108 -2.15 10.41 -5.32
C PHE A 108 -2.86 9.49 -4.32
N VAL A 109 -2.61 8.18 -4.35
CA VAL A 109 -3.19 7.21 -3.39
C VAL A 109 -2.80 7.54 -1.96
N LEU A 110 -1.53 7.88 -1.70
CA LEU A 110 -1.07 8.25 -0.36
C LEU A 110 -1.77 9.52 0.15
N GLY A 111 -2.01 10.49 -0.72
CA GLY A 111 -2.79 11.69 -0.39
C GLY A 111 -4.28 11.44 -0.11
N MET A 112 -4.79 10.23 -0.40
CA MET A 112 -6.16 9.85 -0.03
C MET A 112 -6.27 9.30 1.38
N TYR A 113 -5.15 8.84 1.97
CA TYR A 113 -5.12 8.39 3.35
C TYR A 113 -4.84 9.59 4.26
N SER A 114 -5.51 9.65 5.42
CA SER A 114 -5.00 10.53 6.48
C SER A 114 -3.62 10.01 6.91
N GLU A 115 -2.70 10.91 7.29
CA GLU A 115 -1.34 10.55 7.78
C GLU A 115 -1.37 9.50 8.91
N VAL A 116 -2.50 9.41 9.61
CA VAL A 116 -2.74 8.54 10.76
C VAL A 116 -3.26 7.15 10.38
N GLU A 117 -3.80 6.93 9.17
CA GLU A 117 -4.34 5.62 8.76
C GLU A 117 -3.27 4.63 8.26
N HIS A 118 -2.07 5.10 7.93
CA HIS A 118 -0.97 4.27 7.48
C HIS A 118 0.36 4.71 8.09
N ALA A 119 1.01 3.80 8.83
CA ALA A 119 2.36 4.01 9.35
C ALA A 119 3.37 3.05 8.70
N SER A 120 4.57 3.56 8.44
CA SER A 120 5.74 2.76 8.08
C SER A 120 6.81 2.99 9.14
N ILE A 121 7.13 1.95 9.92
CA ILE A 121 8.13 1.99 10.97
C ILE A 121 9.37 1.24 10.50
N VAL A 122 10.50 1.94 10.45
CA VAL A 122 11.80 1.34 10.15
C VAL A 122 12.52 1.09 11.46
N ASN A 123 12.71 -0.18 11.83
CA ASN A 123 13.58 -0.51 12.96
C ASN A 123 15.04 -0.32 12.54
N HIS A 124 15.75 0.57 13.22
CA HIS A 124 17.18 0.83 13.01
C HIS A 124 18.10 -0.08 13.86
N GLY A 125 17.59 -1.18 14.42
CA GLY A 125 18.38 -2.18 15.15
C GLY A 125 18.71 -1.80 16.59
N ASN A 126 18.37 -0.57 17.01
CA ASN A 126 18.47 -0.12 18.39
C ASN A 126 17.05 -0.11 18.96
N THR A 127 16.76 -1.04 19.87
CA THR A 127 15.48 -1.23 20.55
C THR A 127 15.01 -0.04 21.42
N GLN A 128 15.71 1.09 21.40
CA GLN A 128 15.53 2.17 22.39
C GLN A 128 14.79 3.42 21.90
N GLU A 129 14.44 3.55 20.63
CA GLU A 129 13.64 4.69 20.15
C GLU A 129 12.44 4.22 19.34
N TRP A 130 11.63 3.33 19.93
CA TRP A 130 10.22 3.25 19.58
C TRP A 130 9.56 4.48 20.22
N HIS A 131 9.81 5.68 19.67
CA HIS A 131 8.97 6.84 19.94
C HIS A 131 7.64 6.66 19.18
N VAL A 132 6.93 5.59 19.52
CA VAL A 132 5.51 5.49 19.30
C VAL A 132 4.93 6.26 20.47
N ASP A 133 4.71 7.55 20.27
CA ASP A 133 3.85 8.31 21.18
C ASP A 133 2.55 7.50 21.32
N ASP A 134 2.15 7.28 22.57
CA ASP A 134 1.22 6.26 23.05
C ASP A 134 0.10 5.87 22.07
N THR A 135 -0.02 4.57 21.77
CA THR A 135 -1.29 3.89 21.43
C THR A 135 -2.25 4.70 20.58
N ASP A 136 -1.82 5.16 19.40
CA ASP A 136 -2.74 5.81 18.49
C ASP A 136 -3.60 4.74 17.81
N ASP A 137 -4.86 4.66 18.23
CA ASP A 137 -5.90 3.79 17.68
C ASP A 137 -6.16 4.05 16.19
N SER A 138 -5.56 5.08 15.60
CA SER A 138 -5.71 5.45 14.20
C SER A 138 -5.09 4.46 13.20
N TYR A 139 -4.06 3.70 13.59
CA TYR A 139 -3.28 2.90 12.64
C TYR A 139 -4.05 1.69 12.12
N LYS A 140 -4.46 1.74 10.85
CA LYS A 140 -5.09 0.62 10.16
C LYS A 140 -4.08 -0.25 9.40
N ARG A 141 -2.92 0.29 9.05
CA ARG A 141 -1.92 -0.41 8.24
C ARG A 141 -0.50 -0.07 8.70
N LEU A 142 0.25 -1.10 9.06
CA LEU A 142 1.61 -0.99 9.59
C LEU A 142 2.58 -1.82 8.74
N SER A 143 3.64 -1.19 8.25
CA SER A 143 4.80 -1.88 7.68
C SER A 143 5.99 -1.76 8.64
N LEU A 144 6.61 -2.88 9.01
CA LEU A 144 7.71 -2.93 9.96
C LEU A 144 8.93 -3.63 9.33
N THR A 145 10.05 -2.92 9.26
CA THR A 145 11.34 -3.55 8.94
C THR A 145 11.89 -4.24 10.19
N CYS A 146 12.20 -5.53 10.08
CA CYS A 146 12.53 -6.44 11.18
C CYS A 146 14.00 -6.86 11.20
N LYS A 147 14.87 -6.13 10.49
CA LYS A 147 16.28 -6.44 10.39
C LYS A 147 16.93 -6.45 11.77
N SER A 148 17.68 -7.51 12.10
CA SER A 148 18.34 -7.67 13.40
C SER A 148 17.40 -7.81 14.60
N MET A 149 16.10 -8.06 14.38
CA MET A 149 15.18 -8.39 15.46
C MET A 149 15.24 -9.89 15.80
N SER A 150 15.50 -10.19 17.07
CA SER A 150 15.42 -11.55 17.61
C SER A 150 14.03 -11.92 18.12
N GLU A 151 13.25 -10.95 18.62
CA GLU A 151 11.88 -11.13 19.12
C GLU A 151 10.99 -9.96 18.68
N PHE A 152 9.72 -10.26 18.37
CA PHE A 152 8.71 -9.25 18.08
C PHE A 152 8.21 -8.62 19.40
N PRO A 153 7.98 -7.29 19.46
CA PRO A 153 7.58 -6.63 20.70
C PRO A 153 6.23 -7.13 21.22
N ARG A 154 6.15 -7.38 22.53
CA ARG A 154 4.95 -7.96 23.17
C ARG A 154 3.90 -6.92 23.54
N ASP A 155 4.32 -5.68 23.76
CA ASP A 155 3.47 -4.61 24.30
C ASP A 155 2.88 -3.70 23.21
N LEU A 156 3.08 -4.02 21.93
CA LEU A 156 2.50 -3.25 20.82
C LEU A 156 1.00 -3.50 20.72
N LYS A 157 0.21 -2.45 20.96
CA LYS A 157 -1.25 -2.48 20.81
C LYS A 157 -1.66 -1.63 19.62
N PHE A 158 -2.22 -2.27 18.61
CA PHE A 158 -2.83 -1.62 17.45
C PHE A 158 -4.24 -2.19 17.25
N PRO A 159 -5.23 -1.76 18.06
CA PRO A 159 -6.54 -2.41 18.11
C PRO A 159 -7.33 -2.30 16.79
N ASN A 160 -7.02 -1.30 15.95
CA ASN A 160 -7.65 -1.09 14.65
C ASN A 160 -6.80 -1.58 13.46
N LEU A 161 -5.72 -2.33 13.72
CA LEU A 161 -4.82 -2.79 12.68
C LEU A 161 -5.48 -3.82 11.77
N MET A 162 -5.51 -3.52 10.48
CA MET A 162 -6.03 -4.40 9.45
C MET A 162 -4.90 -5.10 8.68
N ILE A 163 -3.75 -4.44 8.52
CA ILE A 163 -2.57 -5.00 7.84
C ILE A 163 -1.33 -4.81 8.71
N LEU A 164 -0.62 -5.90 8.94
CA LEU A 164 0.77 -5.91 9.43
C LEU A 164 1.67 -6.54 8.37
N LYS A 165 2.60 -5.74 7.82
CA LYS A 165 3.62 -6.21 6.88
C LYS A 165 4.98 -6.22 7.56
N LEU A 166 5.63 -7.39 7.58
CA LEU A 166 6.95 -7.56 8.20
C LEU A 166 7.98 -7.77 7.10
N MET A 167 9.02 -6.93 7.10
CA MET A 167 10.02 -6.83 6.03
C MET A 167 11.41 -7.14 6.57
N HIS A 168 12.25 -7.83 5.79
CA HIS A 168 13.67 -8.06 6.14
C HIS A 168 13.92 -8.69 7.52
N GLY A 169 12.98 -9.50 8.02
CA GLY A 169 13.15 -10.22 9.29
C GLY A 169 14.18 -11.34 9.19
N ASP A 170 14.96 -11.52 10.25
CA ASP A 170 15.82 -12.69 10.39
C ASP A 170 14.97 -13.95 10.55
N LYS A 171 15.46 -15.09 10.05
CA LYS A 171 14.74 -16.39 10.12
C LYS A 171 14.36 -16.83 11.54
N PHE A 172 14.96 -16.20 12.55
CA PHE A 172 14.78 -16.51 13.96
C PHE A 172 13.85 -15.55 14.70
N LEU A 173 13.18 -14.63 14.00
CA LEU A 173 12.22 -13.72 14.63
C LEU A 173 11.11 -14.51 15.33
N ARG A 174 11.08 -14.44 16.66
CA ARG A 174 10.06 -15.10 17.46
C ARG A 174 8.85 -14.19 17.61
N PHE A 175 7.67 -14.73 17.35
CA PHE A 175 6.40 -14.10 17.69
C PHE A 175 6.00 -14.49 19.12
N PRO A 176 5.27 -13.61 19.85
CA PRO A 176 4.67 -13.93 21.14
C PRO A 176 3.72 -15.11 21.08
#